data_AF-A0A6J5TM83-F1
#
_entry.id   AF-A0A6J5TM83-F1
#
_cell.length_a   1.000
_cell.length_b   1.000
_cell.length_c   1.000
_cell.angle_alpha   90.00
_cell.angle_beta   90.00
_cell.angle_gamma   90.00
#
_symmetry.space_group_name_H-M   'P 1'
#
loop_
_entity.id
_entity.type
_entity.pdbx_description
1 polymer ?
#
loop_
_entity_poly.entity_id
_entity_poly.type
_entity_poly.pdbx_seq_one_letter_code
_entity_poly.pdbx_strand_id
1 'polypeptide(L)'
;MGSEVIHELLLSFVEAGANVLRLKGRGFLGPAFFLTQLSHINSPAMAVLCMACSQGIDAFSQSGLYSNHQDIAPRYSGVLLGLSNTAGVLAGVFGTVSTGYILQHGSWDDVFKVSVGLYLFGTVVWNLFSTGLKEGRRPYVIPVGGSNSLGTWGYIEAIREIEEQFQSGIDKVHAFSVYDDPDYFYDYVQGLLDGLEAGVDSRDIVNIQNAKGLGYAINTSQELKFVTEIAATTGIVLDPVYSGKAAYGMLKDMAENTKKWEGRKILFIQRASQP
;
A
#
# COMPACT_ATOMS: atom_id res chain seq x y z
N MET A 1 -1.02 6.19 35.74
CA MET A 1 -1.06 7.07 34.55
C MET A 1 -0.61 6.38 33.26
N GLY A 2 0.45 5.54 33.23
CA GLY A 2 0.89 4.90 31.98
C GLY A 2 -0.01 3.78 31.42
N SER A 3 -0.71 3.03 32.29
CA SER A 3 -1.59 1.93 31.86
C SER A 3 -2.90 2.39 31.24
N GLU A 4 -3.46 3.53 31.68
CA GLU A 4 -4.70 4.10 31.15
C GLU A 4 -4.50 4.71 29.75
N VAL A 5 -3.36 5.36 29.51
CA VAL A 5 -3.02 5.93 28.19
C VAL A 5 -2.82 4.82 27.15
N ILE A 6 -2.17 3.72 27.51
CA ILE A 6 -2.03 2.55 26.63
C ILE A 6 -3.40 1.91 26.35
N HIS A 7 -4.28 1.87 27.35
CA HIS A 7 -5.63 1.33 27.21
C HIS A 7 -6.54 2.23 26.33
N GLU A 8 -6.43 3.56 26.45
CA GLU A 8 -7.13 4.52 25.58
C GLU A 8 -6.56 4.53 24.15
N LEU A 9 -5.24 4.42 23.98
CA LEU A 9 -4.63 4.23 22.65
C LEU A 9 -5.16 2.94 22.02
N LEU A 10 -5.12 1.82 22.75
CA LEU A 10 -5.63 0.53 22.27
C LEU A 10 -7.12 0.60 21.92
N LEU A 11 -7.94 1.30 22.71
CA LEU A 11 -9.36 1.49 22.43
C LEU A 11 -9.59 2.34 21.18
N SER A 12 -8.82 3.42 20.98
CA SER A 12 -8.92 4.26 19.77
C SER A 12 -8.47 3.52 18.50
N PHE A 13 -7.47 2.64 18.58
CA PHE A 13 -7.08 1.77 17.46
C PHE A 13 -8.11 0.69 17.15
N VAL A 14 -8.75 0.10 18.17
CA VAL A 14 -9.85 -0.86 18.00
C VAL A 14 -11.08 -0.18 17.38
N GLU A 15 -11.41 1.03 17.82
CA GLU A 15 -12.48 1.84 17.22
C GLU A 15 -12.15 2.23 15.77
N ALA A 16 -10.90 2.59 15.46
CA ALA A 16 -10.48 2.90 14.10
C ALA A 16 -10.62 1.68 13.16
N GLY A 17 -10.17 0.49 13.58
CA GLY A 17 -10.33 -0.74 12.80
C GLY A 17 -11.79 -1.16 12.62
N ALA A 18 -12.60 -1.04 13.68
CA ALA A 18 -14.04 -1.25 13.61
C ALA A 18 -14.73 -0.23 12.69
N ASN A 19 -14.27 1.02 12.68
CA ASN A 19 -14.79 2.06 11.80
C ASN A 19 -14.45 1.79 10.34
N VAL A 20 -13.24 1.32 10.00
CA VAL A 20 -12.84 0.93 8.63
C VAL A 20 -13.71 -0.22 8.10
N LEU A 21 -13.95 -1.25 8.91
CA LEU A 21 -14.81 -2.38 8.52
C LEU A 21 -16.31 -1.99 8.44
N ARG A 22 -16.78 -1.09 9.29
CA ARG A 22 -18.12 -0.47 9.18
C ARG A 22 -18.24 0.49 7.99
N LEU A 23 -17.13 1.11 7.57
CA LEU A 23 -17.03 1.93 6.37
C LEU A 23 -17.15 1.06 5.11
N LYS A 24 -16.60 -0.17 5.10
CA LYS A 24 -16.80 -1.12 3.98
C LYS A 24 -18.27 -1.47 3.74
N GLY A 25 -19.00 -1.82 4.81
CA GLY A 25 -20.43 -2.12 4.71
C GLY A 25 -21.25 -0.92 4.22
N ARG A 26 -20.86 0.30 4.60
CA ARG A 26 -21.46 1.56 4.12
C ARG A 26 -21.00 1.95 2.70
N GLY A 27 -19.83 1.49 2.27
CA GLY A 27 -19.24 1.71 0.95
C GLY A 27 -20.05 1.08 -0.18
N PHE A 28 -20.80 0.00 0.08
CA PHE A 28 -21.70 -0.61 -0.90
C PHE A 28 -23.07 0.09 -1.01
N LEU A 29 -23.50 0.81 0.04
CA LEU A 29 -24.79 1.51 0.05
C LEU A 29 -24.75 2.86 -0.69
N GLY A 30 -23.60 3.53 -0.68
CA GLY A 30 -23.42 4.79 -1.42
C GLY A 30 -23.65 4.64 -2.93
N PRO A 31 -22.94 3.72 -3.61
CA PRO A 31 -23.15 3.45 -5.02
C PRO A 31 -24.59 3.07 -5.34
N ALA A 32 -25.24 2.25 -4.50
CA ALA A 32 -26.65 1.90 -4.67
C ALA A 32 -27.56 3.14 -4.67
N PHE A 33 -27.37 4.06 -3.73
CA PHE A 33 -28.13 5.31 -3.67
C PHE A 33 -27.88 6.20 -4.90
N PHE A 34 -26.62 6.47 -5.25
CA PHE A 34 -26.32 7.36 -6.37
C PHE A 34 -26.75 6.77 -7.72
N LEU A 35 -26.64 5.45 -7.92
CA LEU A 35 -27.11 4.79 -9.15
C LEU A 35 -28.64 4.82 -9.28
N THR A 36 -29.41 4.75 -8.18
CA THR A 36 -30.87 4.97 -8.24
C THR A 36 -31.24 6.40 -8.60
N GLN A 37 -30.44 7.39 -8.21
CA GLN A 37 -30.67 8.78 -8.57
C GLN A 37 -30.24 9.07 -10.02
N LEU A 38 -29.24 8.34 -10.53
CA LEU A 38 -28.68 8.55 -11.87
C LEU A 38 -29.70 8.37 -13.00
N SER A 39 -30.66 7.45 -12.85
CA SER A 39 -31.71 7.23 -13.86
C SER A 39 -32.72 8.38 -13.98
N HIS A 40 -32.73 9.32 -13.02
CA HIS A 40 -33.64 10.46 -12.99
C HIS A 40 -32.97 11.78 -13.40
N ILE A 41 -31.68 11.76 -13.73
CA ILE A 41 -30.88 12.95 -14.02
C ILE A 41 -30.83 13.22 -15.53
N ASN A 42 -31.33 14.38 -15.96
CA ASN A 42 -31.36 14.79 -17.37
C ASN A 42 -30.21 15.74 -17.77
N SER A 43 -29.28 16.05 -16.85
CA SER A 43 -28.14 16.94 -17.10
C SER A 43 -26.83 16.15 -17.11
N PRO A 44 -26.03 16.20 -18.19
CA PRO A 44 -24.75 15.50 -18.26
C PRO A 44 -23.78 15.84 -17.13
N ALA A 45 -23.71 17.12 -16.72
CA ALA A 45 -22.84 17.56 -15.63
C ALA A 45 -23.25 16.94 -14.28
N MET A 46 -24.56 16.85 -14.04
CA MET A 46 -25.09 16.25 -12.81
C MET A 46 -24.94 14.72 -12.82
N ALA A 47 -25.04 14.08 -13.99
CA ALA A 47 -24.79 12.65 -14.14
C ALA A 47 -23.33 12.29 -13.84
N VAL A 48 -22.38 13.08 -14.37
CA VAL A 48 -20.94 12.91 -14.07
C VAL A 48 -20.64 13.12 -12.59
N LEU A 49 -21.21 14.15 -11.97
CA LEU A 49 -21.04 14.39 -10.53
C LEU A 49 -21.58 13.23 -9.70
N CYS A 50 -22.77 12.73 -10.04
CA CYS A 50 -23.40 11.60 -9.37
C CYS A 50 -22.57 10.31 -9.51
N MET A 51 -22.05 10.04 -10.70
CA MET A 51 -21.13 8.92 -10.93
C MET A 51 -19.81 9.08 -10.16
N ALA A 52 -19.25 10.29 -10.11
CA ALA A 52 -18.02 10.55 -9.36
C ALA A 52 -18.24 10.34 -7.85
N CYS A 53 -19.37 10.79 -7.29
CA CYS A 53 -19.73 10.53 -5.90
C CYS A 53 -19.96 9.04 -5.64
N SER A 54 -20.62 8.32 -6.56
CA SER A 54 -20.79 6.87 -6.49
C SER A 54 -19.44 6.15 -6.39
N GLN A 55 -18.53 6.40 -7.34
CA GLN A 55 -17.20 5.78 -7.38
C GLN A 55 -16.32 6.20 -6.20
N GLY A 56 -16.45 7.45 -5.75
CA GLY A 56 -15.74 7.96 -4.57
C GLY A 56 -16.16 7.24 -3.28
N ILE A 57 -17.44 6.87 -3.15
CA ILE A 57 -17.90 6.10 -1.98
C ILE A 57 -17.54 4.61 -2.11
N ASP A 58 -17.58 4.06 -3.32
CA ASP A 58 -17.13 2.68 -3.56
C ASP A 58 -15.63 2.49 -3.21
N ALA A 59 -14.80 3.52 -3.38
CA ALA A 59 -13.38 3.43 -2.99
C ALA A 59 -13.18 3.05 -1.49
N PHE A 60 -14.13 3.38 -0.61
CA PHE A 60 -14.09 2.95 0.79
C PHE A 60 -14.38 1.46 0.97
N SER A 61 -15.13 0.82 0.05
CA SER A 61 -15.38 -0.63 0.06
C SER A 61 -14.08 -1.43 -0.15
N GLN A 62 -13.12 -0.85 -0.88
CA GLN A 62 -11.81 -1.44 -1.18
C GLN A 62 -10.73 -1.18 -0.12
N SER A 63 -11.00 -0.31 0.86
CA SER A 63 -10.01 0.07 1.88
C SER A 63 -9.48 -1.14 2.67
N GLY A 64 -8.18 -1.38 2.73
CA GLY A 64 -7.64 -2.55 3.47
C GLY A 64 -7.92 -3.92 2.83
N LEU A 65 -8.31 -4.00 1.55
CA LEU A 65 -8.38 -5.26 0.80
C LEU A 65 -7.05 -6.02 0.84
N TYR A 66 -5.92 -5.32 0.70
CA TYR A 66 -4.59 -5.92 0.70
C TYR A 66 -4.17 -6.41 2.09
N SER A 67 -4.53 -5.68 3.15
CA SER A 67 -4.25 -6.06 4.55
C SER A 67 -5.09 -7.28 4.99
N ASN A 68 -6.35 -7.35 4.58
CA ASN A 68 -7.26 -8.44 4.97
C ASN A 68 -6.75 -9.84 4.57
N HIS A 69 -6.15 -9.99 3.39
CA HIS A 69 -5.62 -11.29 2.94
C HIS A 69 -4.41 -11.73 3.77
N GLN A 70 -3.60 -10.77 4.23
CA GLN A 70 -2.45 -11.01 5.11
C GLN A 70 -2.91 -11.37 6.52
N ASP A 71 -3.96 -10.73 7.02
CA ASP A 71 -4.53 -11.05 8.35
C ASP A 71 -5.19 -12.44 8.39
N ILE A 72 -5.85 -12.85 7.29
CA ILE A 72 -6.53 -14.15 7.21
C ILE A 72 -5.53 -15.31 7.05
N ALA A 73 -4.52 -15.15 6.19
CA ALA A 73 -3.50 -16.17 5.99
C ALA A 73 -2.14 -15.55 5.65
N PRO A 74 -1.28 -15.23 6.64
CA PRO A 74 0.00 -14.57 6.42
C PRO A 74 0.90 -15.32 5.42
N ARG A 75 0.97 -16.65 5.55
CA ARG A 75 1.79 -17.53 4.70
C ARG A 75 1.25 -17.73 3.28
N TYR A 76 -0.03 -17.45 3.03
CA TYR A 76 -0.70 -17.67 1.74
C TYR A 76 -1.37 -16.41 1.19
N SER A 77 -1.01 -15.24 1.72
CA SER A 77 -1.65 -13.97 1.42
C SER A 77 -1.62 -13.62 -0.06
N GLY A 78 -0.49 -13.90 -0.74
CA GLY A 78 -0.36 -13.74 -2.19
C GLY A 78 -1.28 -14.66 -3.01
N VAL A 79 -1.48 -15.91 -2.55
CA VAL A 79 -2.39 -16.87 -3.21
C VAL A 79 -3.84 -16.43 -3.04
N LEU A 80 -4.23 -16.01 -1.82
CA LEU A 80 -5.58 -15.51 -1.58
C LEU A 80 -5.86 -14.22 -2.36
N LEU A 81 -4.89 -13.29 -2.42
CA LEU A 81 -5.01 -12.08 -3.24
C LEU A 81 -5.16 -12.43 -4.73
N GLY A 82 -4.38 -13.38 -5.22
CA GLY A 82 -4.47 -13.88 -6.59
C GLY A 82 -5.87 -14.44 -6.90
N LEU A 83 -6.39 -15.32 -6.05
CA LEU A 83 -7.73 -15.90 -6.22
C LEU A 83 -8.83 -14.83 -6.20
N SER A 84 -8.78 -13.89 -5.25
CA SER A 84 -9.74 -12.78 -5.18
C SER A 84 -9.68 -11.88 -6.41
N ASN A 85 -8.48 -11.59 -6.93
CA ASN A 85 -8.33 -10.80 -8.15
C ASN A 85 -8.88 -11.55 -9.37
N THR A 86 -8.61 -12.86 -9.50
CA THR A 86 -9.19 -13.68 -10.55
C THR A 86 -10.72 -13.66 -10.50
N ALA A 87 -11.32 -13.79 -9.30
CA ALA A 87 -12.76 -13.68 -9.13
C ALA A 87 -13.30 -12.30 -9.55
N GLY A 88 -12.59 -11.22 -9.20
CA GLY A 88 -12.92 -9.86 -9.62
C GLY A 88 -12.88 -9.64 -11.13
N VAL A 89 -11.84 -10.15 -11.81
CA VAL A 89 -11.70 -10.09 -13.27
C VAL A 89 -12.83 -10.86 -13.95
N LEU A 90 -13.15 -12.07 -13.48
CA LEU A 90 -14.26 -12.86 -14.03
C LEU A 90 -15.59 -12.11 -13.85
N ALA A 91 -15.84 -11.53 -12.67
CA ALA A 91 -17.03 -10.72 -12.44
C ALA A 91 -17.11 -9.52 -13.40
N GLY A 92 -15.98 -8.86 -13.69
CA GLY A 92 -15.90 -7.78 -14.68
C GLY A 92 -16.21 -8.23 -16.11
N VAL A 93 -15.69 -9.40 -16.52
CA VAL A 93 -15.98 -9.99 -17.84
C VAL A 93 -17.48 -10.30 -17.97
N PHE A 94 -18.05 -11.02 -17.01
CA PHE A 94 -19.48 -11.35 -17.03
C PHE A 94 -20.38 -10.11 -16.92
N GLY A 95 -19.98 -9.12 -16.12
CA GLY A 95 -20.70 -7.85 -15.98
C GLY A 95 -20.75 -7.07 -17.29
N THR A 96 -19.64 -7.04 -18.03
CA THR A 96 -19.56 -6.36 -19.34
C THR A 96 -20.46 -7.04 -20.38
N VAL A 97 -20.39 -8.38 -20.47
CA VAL A 97 -21.24 -9.16 -21.38
C VAL A 97 -22.72 -8.98 -21.04
N SER A 98 -23.07 -9.05 -19.75
CA SER A 98 -24.45 -8.89 -19.29
C SER A 98 -24.98 -7.48 -19.57
N THR A 99 -24.16 -6.44 -19.36
CA THR A 99 -24.51 -5.05 -19.67
C THR A 99 -24.81 -4.88 -21.16
N GLY A 100 -23.96 -5.45 -22.03
CA GLY A 100 -24.18 -5.43 -23.47
C GLY A 100 -25.49 -6.11 -23.88
N TYR A 101 -25.79 -7.27 -23.28
CA TYR A 101 -27.03 -8.01 -23.54
C TYR A 101 -28.27 -7.24 -23.07
N ILE A 102 -28.23 -6.62 -21.89
CA ILE A 102 -29.33 -5.81 -21.37
C ILE A 102 -29.60 -4.62 -22.28
N LEU A 103 -28.56 -3.91 -22.74
CA LEU A 103 -28.72 -2.75 -23.62
C LEU A 103 -29.26 -3.10 -25.02
N GLN A 104 -29.08 -4.35 -25.48
CA GLN A 104 -29.68 -4.81 -26.74
C GLN A 104 -31.20 -5.02 -26.62
N HIS A 105 -31.73 -5.25 -25.42
CA HIS A 105 -33.13 -5.63 -25.19
C HIS A 105 -33.89 -4.68 -24.26
N GLY A 106 -33.21 -3.70 -23.66
CA GLY A 106 -33.72 -2.83 -22.61
C GLY A 106 -32.97 -1.50 -22.57
N SER A 107 -32.87 -0.92 -21.39
CA SER A 107 -32.37 0.44 -21.20
C SER A 107 -31.22 0.50 -20.19
N TRP A 108 -30.55 1.65 -20.14
CA TRP A 108 -29.55 1.93 -19.10
C TRP A 108 -30.13 1.88 -17.68
N ASP A 109 -31.43 2.17 -17.52
CA ASP A 109 -32.11 2.06 -16.23
C ASP A 109 -32.13 0.60 -15.73
N ASP A 110 -32.26 -0.38 -16.64
CA ASP A 110 -32.23 -1.80 -16.30
C ASP A 110 -30.83 -2.25 -15.87
N VAL A 111 -29.78 -1.72 -16.51
CA VAL A 111 -28.38 -1.93 -16.09
C VAL A 111 -28.14 -1.39 -14.68
N PHE A 112 -28.64 -0.20 -14.38
CA PHE A 112 -28.51 0.40 -13.05
C PHE A 112 -29.29 -0.37 -11.98
N LYS A 113 -30.50 -0.85 -12.27
CA LYS A 113 -31.28 -1.69 -11.35
C LYS A 113 -30.56 -2.99 -10.99
N VAL A 114 -29.97 -3.67 -11.98
CA VAL A 114 -29.17 -4.88 -11.74
C VAL A 114 -27.95 -4.56 -10.87
N SER A 115 -27.25 -3.46 -11.16
CA SER A 115 -26.09 -3.01 -10.38
C SER A 115 -26.47 -2.70 -8.93
N VAL A 116 -27.57 -1.99 -8.70
CA VAL A 116 -28.13 -1.72 -7.36
C VAL A 116 -28.45 -3.03 -6.63
N GLY A 117 -29.06 -4.00 -7.32
CA GLY A 117 -29.33 -5.33 -6.76
C GLY A 117 -28.05 -6.05 -6.30
N LEU A 118 -26.98 -5.99 -7.10
CA LEU A 118 -25.68 -6.57 -6.74
C LEU A 118 -25.04 -5.87 -5.54
N TYR A 119 -25.11 -4.53 -5.47
CA TYR A 119 -24.63 -3.77 -4.31
C TYR A 119 -25.38 -4.10 -3.02
N LEU A 120 -26.72 -4.21 -3.09
CA LEU A 120 -27.55 -4.59 -1.95
C LEU A 120 -27.27 -6.04 -1.51
N PHE A 121 -27.15 -6.96 -2.46
CA PHE A 121 -26.77 -8.34 -2.17
C PHE A 121 -25.38 -8.42 -1.53
N GLY A 122 -24.39 -7.72 -2.09
CA GLY A 122 -23.04 -7.61 -1.52
C GLY A 122 -23.05 -7.04 -0.10
N THR A 123 -23.90 -6.04 0.17
CA THR A 123 -24.11 -5.47 1.51
C THR A 123 -24.66 -6.52 2.48
N VAL A 124 -25.64 -7.33 2.07
CA VAL A 124 -26.21 -8.40 2.90
C VAL A 124 -25.16 -9.47 3.18
N VAL A 125 -24.47 -9.97 2.15
CA VAL A 125 -23.40 -10.96 2.31
C VAL A 125 -22.31 -10.44 3.23
N TRP A 126 -21.87 -9.19 3.04
CA TRP A 126 -20.88 -8.56 3.90
C TRP A 126 -21.34 -8.51 5.36
N ASN A 127 -22.56 -8.05 5.64
CA ASN A 127 -23.07 -7.95 7.00
C ASN A 127 -23.30 -9.33 7.67
N LEU A 128 -23.60 -10.36 6.88
CA LEU A 128 -23.75 -11.72 7.39
C LEU A 128 -22.40 -12.37 7.71
N PHE A 129 -21.42 -12.24 6.82
CA PHE A 129 -20.16 -13.00 6.85
C PHE A 129 -18.92 -12.23 7.32
N SER A 130 -18.99 -10.91 7.52
CA SER A 130 -17.91 -10.14 8.18
C SER A 130 -17.88 -10.44 9.69
N THR A 131 -17.38 -11.61 10.05
CA THR A 131 -17.34 -12.13 11.44
C THR A 131 -16.23 -11.56 12.30
N GLY A 132 -15.24 -10.86 11.71
CA GLY A 132 -14.09 -10.30 12.44
C GLY A 132 -14.46 -9.38 13.61
N LEU A 133 -15.62 -8.73 13.57
CA LEU A 133 -16.14 -7.89 14.66
C LEU A 133 -17.11 -8.61 15.61
N LYS A 134 -17.77 -9.70 15.17
CA LYS A 134 -18.76 -10.44 15.99
C LYS A 134 -18.09 -11.28 17.08
N GLU A 135 -16.82 -11.62 16.92
CA GLU A 135 -16.08 -12.47 17.85
C GLU A 135 -15.19 -11.69 18.82
N GLY A 136 -15.28 -10.35 18.88
CA GLY A 136 -14.41 -9.54 19.74
C GLY A 136 -12.92 -9.66 19.39
N ARG A 137 -12.60 -10.15 18.18
CA ARG A 137 -11.22 -10.24 17.70
C ARG A 137 -10.68 -8.83 17.48
N ARG A 138 -9.51 -8.55 18.05
CA ARG A 138 -8.81 -7.28 17.90
C ARG A 138 -8.12 -7.27 16.54
N PRO A 139 -8.54 -6.44 15.57
CA PRO A 139 -7.87 -6.37 14.28
C PRO A 139 -6.42 -5.89 14.50
N TYR A 140 -5.47 -6.56 13.86
CA TYR A 140 -4.08 -6.15 13.89
C TYR A 140 -3.89 -5.02 12.87
N VAL A 141 -3.59 -3.81 13.36
CA VAL A 141 -3.38 -2.66 12.48
C VAL A 141 -1.97 -2.74 11.89
N ILE A 142 -1.89 -2.98 10.59
CA ILE A 142 -0.64 -2.88 9.84
C ILE A 142 -0.40 -1.40 9.50
N PRO A 143 0.68 -0.76 9.99
CA PRO A 143 0.95 0.65 9.70
C PRO A 143 1.34 0.85 8.23
N VAL A 144 1.39 2.12 7.81
CA VAL A 144 1.78 2.50 6.45
C VAL A 144 3.10 1.82 6.05
N GLY A 145 3.10 1.15 4.89
CA GLY A 145 4.26 0.42 4.36
C GLY A 145 4.54 -0.93 5.04
N GLY A 146 3.72 -1.38 5.99
CA GLY A 146 3.98 -2.61 6.75
C GLY A 146 5.13 -2.47 7.77
N SER A 147 5.56 -1.25 8.04
CA SER A 147 6.71 -0.92 8.88
C SER A 147 6.36 -1.04 10.37
N ASN A 148 6.37 -2.25 10.88
CA ASN A 148 6.30 -2.57 12.31
C ASN A 148 7.32 -3.66 12.64
N SER A 149 7.50 -3.97 13.92
CA SER A 149 8.46 -4.98 14.38
C SER A 149 8.26 -6.35 13.71
N LEU A 150 7.01 -6.75 13.43
CA LEU A 150 6.73 -8.00 12.70
C LEU A 150 7.13 -7.92 11.22
N GLY A 151 6.85 -6.80 10.54
CA GLY A 151 7.24 -6.57 9.15
C GLY A 151 8.75 -6.49 8.97
N THR A 152 9.47 -5.97 9.97
CA THR A 152 10.95 -5.91 9.97
C THR A 152 11.59 -7.29 9.90
N TRP A 153 10.97 -8.33 10.45
CA TRP A 153 11.48 -9.71 10.32
C TRP A 153 11.62 -10.16 8.87
N GLY A 154 10.77 -9.68 7.95
CA GLY A 154 10.93 -9.97 6.53
C GLY A 154 12.26 -9.49 5.96
N TYR A 155 12.75 -8.33 6.41
CA TYR A 155 14.07 -7.83 6.02
C TYR A 155 15.21 -8.55 6.72
N ILE A 156 15.02 -8.99 7.97
CA ILE A 156 16.03 -9.79 8.68
C ILE A 156 16.29 -11.10 7.92
N GLU A 157 15.23 -11.80 7.50
CA GLU A 157 15.38 -13.02 6.71
C GLU A 157 15.96 -12.74 5.32
N ALA A 158 15.56 -11.64 4.66
CA ALA A 158 16.14 -11.26 3.37
C ALA A 158 17.65 -10.97 3.48
N ILE A 159 18.10 -10.35 4.58
CA ILE A 159 19.52 -10.11 4.83
C ILE A 159 20.25 -11.42 5.10
N ARG A 160 19.66 -12.36 5.85
CA ARG A 160 20.24 -13.71 6.01
C ARG A 160 20.42 -14.43 4.68
N GLU A 161 19.42 -14.37 3.80
CA GLU A 161 19.52 -14.95 2.45
C GLU A 161 20.66 -14.30 1.65
N ILE A 162 20.83 -12.98 1.73
CA ILE A 162 21.93 -12.25 1.09
C ILE A 162 23.28 -12.73 1.66
N GLU A 163 23.45 -12.79 2.98
CA GLU A 163 24.70 -13.22 3.61
C GLU A 163 25.07 -14.66 3.24
N GLU A 164 24.07 -15.55 3.12
CA GLU A 164 24.24 -16.92 2.64
C GLU A 164 24.68 -16.95 1.16
N GLN A 165 24.04 -16.18 0.29
CA GLN A 165 24.37 -16.12 -1.14
C GLN A 165 25.78 -15.58 -1.40
N PHE A 166 26.17 -14.53 -0.68
CA PHE A 166 27.48 -13.90 -0.85
C PHE A 166 28.58 -14.56 -0.01
N GLN A 167 28.21 -15.47 0.91
CA GLN A 167 29.11 -16.08 1.89
C GLN A 167 29.94 -15.03 2.65
N SER A 168 29.32 -13.87 2.89
CA SER A 168 29.96 -12.70 3.49
C SER A 168 28.94 -11.89 4.28
N GLY A 169 29.32 -11.42 5.46
CA GLY A 169 28.49 -10.52 6.26
C GLY A 169 28.38 -9.12 5.66
N ILE A 170 27.37 -8.37 6.11
CA ILE A 170 27.20 -6.96 5.74
C ILE A 170 27.86 -6.07 6.79
N ASP A 171 28.91 -5.35 6.39
CA ASP A 171 29.67 -4.48 7.30
C ASP A 171 28.90 -3.21 7.70
N LYS A 172 28.20 -2.58 6.75
CA LYS A 172 27.53 -1.28 6.95
C LYS A 172 26.29 -1.13 6.10
N VAL A 173 25.25 -0.55 6.69
CA VAL A 173 24.02 -0.18 6.00
C VAL A 173 24.02 1.33 5.73
N HIS A 174 23.83 1.70 4.47
CA HIS A 174 23.63 3.08 4.04
C HIS A 174 22.21 3.23 3.50
N ALA A 175 21.46 4.18 4.05
CA ALA A 175 20.08 4.44 3.66
C ALA A 175 19.95 5.84 3.06
N PHE A 176 19.00 5.99 2.15
CA PHE A 176 18.70 7.25 1.47
C PHE A 176 17.23 7.59 1.72
N SER A 177 17.00 8.64 2.50
CA SER A 177 15.65 9.12 2.86
C SER A 177 15.03 9.87 1.68
N VAL A 178 13.82 9.47 1.28
CA VAL A 178 13.13 9.99 0.08
C VAL A 178 11.82 10.72 0.38
N TYR A 179 11.40 10.72 1.65
CA TYR A 179 10.13 11.30 2.10
C TYR A 179 10.39 12.44 3.09
N ASP A 180 10.95 12.11 4.25
CA ASP A 180 11.26 13.07 5.32
C ASP A 180 12.77 13.23 5.53
N ASP A 181 13.16 14.01 6.53
CA ASP A 181 14.55 14.21 6.91
C ASP A 181 15.16 13.01 7.67
N PRO A 182 16.50 12.82 7.63
CA PRO A 182 17.15 11.70 8.26
C PRO A 182 16.81 11.50 9.75
N ASP A 183 16.67 12.57 10.53
CA ASP A 183 16.35 12.50 11.96
C ASP A 183 15.01 11.81 12.23
N TYR A 184 13.98 12.12 11.42
CA TYR A 184 12.69 11.43 11.48
C TYR A 184 12.88 9.92 11.29
N PHE A 185 13.71 9.51 10.33
CA PHE A 185 13.94 8.10 10.05
C PHE A 185 14.80 7.40 11.10
N TYR A 186 15.75 8.09 11.72
CA TYR A 186 16.47 7.52 12.85
C TYR A 186 15.52 7.20 13.99
N ASP A 187 14.66 8.14 14.36
CA ASP A 187 13.71 7.94 15.47
C ASP A 187 12.66 6.87 15.12
N TYR A 188 12.23 6.83 13.85
CA TYR A 188 11.33 5.79 13.35
C TYR A 188 11.96 4.39 13.39
N VAL A 189 13.21 4.27 12.93
CA VAL A 189 13.96 3.01 12.99
C VAL A 189 14.22 2.61 14.43
N GLN A 190 14.52 3.57 15.32
CA GLN A 190 14.67 3.29 16.76
C GLN A 190 13.41 2.65 17.33
N GLY A 191 12.22 3.19 17.02
CA GLY A 191 10.96 2.59 17.46
C GLY A 191 10.75 1.15 16.97
N LEU A 192 11.23 0.82 15.77
CA LEU A 192 11.19 -0.56 15.26
C LEU A 192 12.15 -1.48 16.00
N LEU A 193 13.37 -1.01 16.29
CA LEU A 193 14.39 -1.73 17.04
C LEU A 193 13.97 -1.97 18.49
N ASP A 194 13.39 -0.97 19.13
CA ASP A 194 12.85 -1.06 20.49
C ASP A 194 11.71 -2.07 20.55
N GLY A 195 10.81 -2.07 19.56
CA GLY A 195 9.74 -3.07 19.46
C GLY A 195 10.21 -4.48 19.12
N LEU A 196 11.44 -4.63 18.62
CA LEU A 196 12.14 -5.91 18.46
C LEU A 196 12.96 -6.30 19.70
N GLU A 197 13.05 -5.42 20.70
CA GLU A 197 13.94 -5.56 21.86
C GLU A 197 15.40 -5.78 21.45
N ALA A 198 15.83 -5.16 20.35
CA ALA A 198 17.13 -5.42 19.74
C ALA A 198 18.33 -4.91 20.58
N GLY A 199 18.10 -3.95 21.47
CA GLY A 199 19.13 -3.42 22.38
C GLY A 199 20.25 -2.64 21.67
N VAL A 200 19.97 -2.08 20.49
CA VAL A 200 20.92 -1.33 19.66
C VAL A 200 20.36 0.05 19.29
N ASP A 201 21.26 1.01 19.04
CA ASP A 201 20.91 2.35 18.60
C ASP A 201 20.86 2.43 17.06
N SER A 202 19.81 3.04 16.53
CA SER A 202 19.61 3.26 15.10
C SER A 202 20.79 4.00 14.43
N ARG A 203 21.40 4.97 15.13
CA ARG A 203 22.50 5.78 14.62
C ARG A 203 23.83 5.03 14.60
N ASP A 204 23.93 3.91 15.32
CA ASP A 204 25.10 3.03 15.29
C ASP A 204 25.04 2.00 14.17
N ILE A 205 23.84 1.63 13.70
CA ILE A 205 23.64 0.54 12.73
C ILE A 205 23.45 1.01 11.28
N VAL A 206 22.89 2.21 11.07
CA VAL A 206 22.58 2.72 9.72
C VAL A 206 23.04 4.16 9.57
N ASN A 207 23.61 4.49 8.41
CA ASN A 207 23.89 5.86 8.04
C ASN A 207 22.83 6.36 7.04
N ILE A 208 21.95 7.24 7.49
CA ILE A 208 20.84 7.78 6.71
C ILE A 208 21.23 9.13 6.08
N GLN A 209 21.19 9.21 4.76
CA GLN A 209 21.43 10.42 3.99
C GLN A 209 20.13 10.99 3.43
N ASN A 210 20.10 12.29 3.17
CA ASN A 210 18.95 12.94 2.54
C ASN A 210 19.02 12.82 1.02
N ALA A 211 18.00 12.17 0.43
CA ALA A 211 17.83 12.02 -1.01
C ALA A 211 16.42 12.43 -1.48
N LYS A 212 15.65 13.16 -0.67
CA LYS A 212 14.26 13.54 -1.02
C LYS A 212 14.20 14.57 -2.14
N GLY A 213 15.28 15.32 -2.38
CA GLY A 213 15.32 16.37 -3.40
C GLY A 213 14.28 17.45 -3.11
N LEU A 214 13.40 17.71 -4.07
CA LEU A 214 12.31 18.69 -3.93
C LEU A 214 11.18 18.24 -2.99
N GLY A 215 11.16 16.97 -2.59
CA GLY A 215 10.13 16.39 -1.73
C GLY A 215 9.67 15.03 -2.22
N TYR A 216 8.79 14.41 -1.44
CA TYR A 216 8.27 13.09 -1.75
C TYR A 216 7.53 13.06 -3.11
N ALA A 217 7.89 12.11 -3.97
CA ALA A 217 7.33 11.94 -5.31
C ALA A 217 7.43 13.16 -6.25
N ILE A 218 8.23 14.17 -5.90
CA ILE A 218 8.49 15.35 -6.74
C ILE A 218 9.92 15.27 -7.26
N ASN A 219 10.08 15.21 -8.57
CA ASN A 219 11.39 15.01 -9.18
C ASN A 219 11.96 16.25 -9.86
N THR A 220 13.29 16.35 -9.82
CA THR A 220 14.02 17.28 -10.69
C THR A 220 14.15 16.69 -12.10
N SER A 221 14.38 17.54 -13.11
CA SER A 221 14.68 17.06 -14.47
C SER A 221 15.95 16.18 -14.52
N GLN A 222 16.89 16.39 -13.59
CA GLN A 222 18.11 15.60 -13.48
C GLN A 222 17.83 14.19 -12.95
N GLU A 223 16.97 14.05 -11.93
CA GLU A 223 16.54 12.76 -11.39
C GLU A 223 15.79 11.93 -12.45
N LEU A 224 14.87 12.55 -13.20
CA LEU A 224 14.13 11.86 -14.28
C LEU A 224 15.04 11.44 -15.43
N LYS A 225 15.99 12.31 -15.82
CA LYS A 225 17.00 11.99 -16.82
C LYS A 225 17.87 10.82 -16.36
N PHE A 226 18.31 10.84 -15.11
CA PHE A 226 19.09 9.76 -14.51
C PHE A 226 18.36 8.40 -14.58
N VAL A 227 17.10 8.36 -14.16
CA VAL A 227 16.30 7.12 -14.22
C VAL A 227 16.20 6.59 -15.65
N THR A 228 16.01 7.48 -16.62
CA THR A 228 15.93 7.12 -18.04
C THR A 228 17.27 6.60 -18.57
N GLU A 229 18.38 7.23 -18.17
CA GLU A 229 19.74 6.81 -18.54
C GLU A 229 20.10 5.44 -17.95
N ILE A 230 19.78 5.19 -16.67
CA ILE A 230 19.99 3.87 -16.05
C ILE A 230 19.21 2.79 -16.79
N ALA A 231 17.94 3.03 -17.10
CA ALA A 231 17.11 2.10 -17.87
C ALA A 231 17.71 1.83 -19.26
N ALA A 232 18.13 2.88 -19.97
CA ALA A 232 18.70 2.77 -21.31
C ALA A 232 20.08 2.07 -21.34
N THR A 233 20.88 2.23 -20.29
CA THR A 233 22.26 1.72 -20.25
C THR A 233 22.39 0.35 -19.62
N THR A 234 21.58 0.04 -18.61
CA THR A 234 21.68 -1.20 -17.82
C THR A 234 20.52 -2.17 -18.07
N GLY A 235 19.42 -1.69 -18.67
CA GLY A 235 18.16 -2.44 -18.76
C GLY A 235 17.37 -2.48 -17.44
N ILE A 236 17.90 -1.89 -16.36
CA ILE A 236 17.24 -1.84 -15.05
C ILE A 236 16.35 -0.60 -14.98
N VAL A 237 15.04 -0.81 -14.82
CA VAL A 237 14.07 0.27 -14.63
C VAL A 237 13.98 0.60 -13.14
N LEU A 238 14.26 1.86 -12.80
CA LEU A 238 14.08 2.40 -11.46
C LEU A 238 12.84 3.29 -11.44
N ASP A 239 12.11 3.29 -10.32
CA ASP A 239 10.97 4.18 -10.16
C ASP A 239 11.41 5.59 -9.73
N PRO A 240 10.71 6.65 -10.14
CA PRO A 240 11.13 8.01 -9.84
C PRO A 240 10.89 8.43 -8.38
N VAL A 241 10.16 7.65 -7.58
CA VAL A 241 9.74 8.04 -6.22
C VAL A 241 10.71 7.53 -5.15
N TYR A 242 11.14 6.27 -5.25
CA TYR A 242 11.95 5.56 -4.26
C TYR A 242 13.30 5.15 -4.83
N SER A 243 13.34 4.12 -5.68
CA SER A 243 14.58 3.47 -6.10
C SER A 243 15.45 4.38 -6.94
N GLY A 244 14.83 5.19 -7.81
CA GLY A 244 15.53 6.18 -8.62
C GLY A 244 16.18 7.27 -7.77
N LYS A 245 15.48 7.79 -6.75
CA LYS A 245 16.04 8.78 -5.83
C LYS A 245 17.14 8.22 -4.96
N ALA A 246 16.96 7.00 -4.44
CA ALA A 246 17.97 6.32 -3.63
C ALA A 246 19.23 6.03 -4.46
N ALA A 247 19.09 5.50 -5.67
CA ALA A 247 20.22 5.23 -6.56
C ALA A 247 20.92 6.52 -7.01
N TYR A 248 20.16 7.57 -7.32
CA TYR A 248 20.70 8.89 -7.67
C TYR A 248 21.51 9.48 -6.50
N GLY A 249 20.94 9.47 -5.29
CA GLY A 249 21.63 9.92 -4.07
C GLY A 249 22.89 9.11 -3.77
N MET A 250 22.83 7.79 -3.93
CA MET A 250 23.98 6.90 -3.74
C MET A 250 25.11 7.22 -4.71
N LEU A 251 24.82 7.28 -6.01
CA LEU A 251 25.84 7.55 -7.02
C LEU A 251 26.42 8.97 -6.89
N LYS A 252 25.59 9.93 -6.46
CA LYS A 252 26.05 11.28 -6.14
C LYS A 252 27.03 11.27 -4.94
N ASP A 253 26.68 10.60 -3.83
CA ASP A 253 27.58 10.46 -2.68
C ASP A 253 28.88 9.72 -3.06
N MET A 254 28.80 8.72 -3.93
CA MET A 254 29.98 8.00 -4.42
C MET A 254 30.88 8.89 -5.28
N ALA A 255 30.31 9.74 -6.12
CA ALA A 255 31.06 10.69 -6.94
C ALA A 255 31.71 11.81 -6.10
N GLU A 256 31.00 12.30 -5.08
CA GLU A 256 31.49 13.38 -4.21
C GLU A 256 32.51 12.88 -3.16
N ASN A 257 32.36 11.65 -2.67
CA ASN A 257 33.18 11.07 -1.61
C ASN A 257 33.95 9.81 -2.06
N THR A 258 34.68 9.88 -3.18
CA THR A 258 35.34 8.72 -3.82
C THR A 258 36.20 7.87 -2.87
N LYS A 259 37.04 8.49 -2.03
CA LYS A 259 37.90 7.78 -1.06
C LYS A 259 37.13 6.93 -0.04
N LYS A 260 35.88 7.31 0.27
CA LYS A 260 35.02 6.55 1.20
C LYS A 260 34.64 5.19 0.60
N TRP A 261 34.47 5.14 -0.72
CA TRP A 261 33.89 4.02 -1.45
C TRP A 261 34.91 3.20 -2.25
N GLU A 262 36.11 3.73 -2.45
CA GLU A 262 37.19 3.07 -3.18
C GLU A 262 37.49 1.66 -2.62
N GLY A 263 37.54 0.66 -3.51
CA GLY A 263 37.81 -0.74 -3.17
C GLY A 263 36.66 -1.48 -2.49
N ARG A 264 35.52 -0.83 -2.20
CA ARG A 264 34.36 -1.47 -1.57
C ARG A 264 33.45 -2.13 -2.60
N LYS A 265 32.86 -3.26 -2.23
CA LYS A 265 31.73 -3.87 -2.96
C LYS A 265 30.43 -3.30 -2.39
N ILE A 266 29.56 -2.82 -3.26
CA ILE A 266 28.30 -2.18 -2.87
C ILE A 266 27.15 -3.00 -3.45
N LEU A 267 26.25 -3.45 -2.59
CA LEU A 267 24.99 -4.06 -2.98
C LEU A 267 23.88 -3.01 -2.87
N PHE A 268 23.27 -2.66 -4.00
CA PHE A 268 22.10 -1.79 -4.02
C PHE A 268 20.83 -2.63 -3.94
N ILE A 269 20.01 -2.39 -2.90
CA ILE A 269 18.73 -3.09 -2.74
C ILE A 269 17.65 -2.33 -3.51
N GLN A 270 17.35 -2.82 -4.72
CA GLN A 270 16.24 -2.30 -5.51
C GLN A 270 14.90 -2.80 -4.95
N ARG A 271 14.04 -1.88 -4.52
CA ARG A 271 12.68 -2.20 -4.09
C ARG A 271 11.74 -1.95 -5.25
N ALA A 272 11.18 -3.01 -5.83
CA ALA A 272 10.22 -2.86 -6.91
C ALA A 272 8.98 -2.09 -6.43
N SER A 273 8.73 -0.91 -6.99
CA SER A 273 7.37 -0.43 -7.15
C SER A 273 6.83 -1.01 -8.46
N GLN A 274 5.57 -1.43 -8.47
CA GLN A 274 4.91 -1.88 -9.70
C GLN A 274 5.07 -0.81 -10.79
N PRO A 275 5.32 -1.20 -12.06
CA PRO A 275 5.36 -0.27 -13.18
C PRO A 275 4.01 0.44 -13.39
#